data_AF-A0A7M7PXQ1-F1
#
_entry.id   AF-A0A7M7PXQ1-F1
#
_cell.length_a   1.000
_cell.length_b   1.000
_cell.length_c   1.000
_cell.angle_alpha   90.00
_cell.angle_beta   90.00
_cell.angle_gamma   90.00
#
_symmetry.space_group_name_H-M   'P 1'
#
loop_
_entity.id
_entity.type
_entity.pdbx_description
1 polymer ?
#
loop_
_entity_poly.entity_id
_entity_poly.type
_entity_poly.pdbx_seq_one_letter_code
_entity_poly.pdbx_strand_id
1 'polypeptide(L)'
;MDVSKRKLCQYHLYIDNFFTSPDLLVHLMKNGLKATGTVRRNRIEIKHEFDKKAVKAASVSPIKPLKRYSSDVRNKAEIRFPSAFVAYNKFMGGVDTHDFRCKKTVPKINSKKWTWSVFI
;
A
#
# COMPACT_ATOMS: atom_id res chain seq x y z
N MET A 1 22.73 3.58 -8.15
CA MET A 1 22.14 2.33 -8.67
C MET A 1 21.11 2.71 -9.72
N ASP A 2 21.46 2.67 -11.00
CA ASP A 2 20.56 3.06 -12.08
C ASP A 2 19.72 1.84 -12.52
N VAL A 3 18.52 1.72 -11.95
CA VAL A 3 17.57 0.67 -12.36
C VAL A 3 17.01 1.10 -13.70
N SER A 4 17.42 0.41 -14.78
CA SER A 4 16.90 0.67 -16.14
C SER A 4 15.38 0.85 -16.13
N LYS A 5 14.89 1.99 -16.65
CA LYS A 5 13.47 2.39 -16.65
C LYS A 5 12.52 1.29 -17.16
N ARG A 6 13.00 0.36 -18.00
CA ARG A 6 12.25 -0.79 -18.53
C ARG A 6 11.91 -1.86 -17.49
N LYS A 7 12.62 -1.95 -16.36
CA LYS A 7 12.30 -2.89 -15.28
C LYS A 7 11.22 -2.36 -14.33
N LEU A 8 11.12 -1.04 -14.15
CA LEU A 8 10.23 -0.44 -13.14
C LEU A 8 8.74 -0.64 -13.45
N CYS A 9 8.36 -0.63 -14.72
CA CYS A 9 6.95 -0.80 -15.12
C CYS A 9 6.37 -2.20 -14.85
N GLN A 10 7.23 -3.18 -14.52
CA GLN A 10 6.83 -4.55 -14.14
C GLN A 10 6.38 -4.64 -12.68
N TYR A 11 6.75 -3.66 -11.85
CA TYR A 11 6.46 -3.67 -10.43
C TYR A 11 5.28 -2.76 -10.11
N HIS A 12 4.51 -3.17 -9.10
CA HIS A 12 3.43 -2.39 -8.51
C HIS A 12 3.70 -2.25 -7.02
N LEU A 13 3.96 -1.03 -6.57
CA LEU A 13 4.24 -0.70 -5.18
C LEU A 13 2.94 -0.52 -4.38
N TYR A 14 2.84 -1.19 -3.24
CA TYR A 14 1.73 -1.00 -2.29
C TYR A 14 2.26 -0.29 -1.04
N ILE A 15 1.64 0.84 -0.70
CA ILE A 15 2.17 1.80 0.30
C ILE A 15 1.16 2.02 1.41
N ASP A 16 1.61 2.00 2.67
CA ASP A 16 0.78 2.35 3.81
C ASP A 16 0.49 3.87 3.87
N ASN A 17 -0.60 4.26 4.54
CA ASN A 17 -1.06 5.64 4.54
C ASN A 17 -0.16 6.63 5.31
N PHE A 18 0.83 6.17 6.10
CA PHE A 18 1.89 7.05 6.61
C PHE A 18 2.81 7.59 5.52
N PHE A 19 3.15 6.76 4.53
CA PHE A 19 4.12 7.07 3.46
C PHE A 19 3.46 7.55 2.16
N THR A 20 2.13 7.53 2.08
CA THR A 20 1.40 7.87 0.86
C THR A 20 1.08 9.37 0.81
N SER A 21 1.37 10.01 -0.34
CA SER A 21 0.89 11.35 -0.71
C SER A 21 0.49 11.39 -2.20
N PRO A 22 -0.44 12.27 -2.60
CA PRO A 22 -0.81 12.41 -4.02
C PRO A 22 0.37 12.78 -4.92
N ASP A 23 1.22 13.72 -4.49
CA ASP A 23 2.42 14.14 -5.23
C ASP A 23 3.39 12.99 -5.47
N LEU A 24 3.59 12.14 -4.45
CA LEU A 24 4.44 10.96 -4.58
C LEU A 24 3.90 10.02 -5.65
N LEU A 25 2.58 9.77 -5.67
CA LEU A 25 1.97 8.88 -6.68
C LEU A 25 2.14 9.44 -8.09
N VAL A 26 1.97 10.75 -8.28
CA VAL A 26 2.21 11.41 -9.57
C VAL A 26 3.68 11.32 -9.98
N HIS A 27 4.61 11.53 -9.04
CA HIS A 27 6.04 11.43 -9.30
C HIS A 27 6.46 10.00 -9.68
N LEU A 28 5.98 8.99 -8.95
CA LEU A 28 6.24 7.58 -9.25
C LEU A 28 5.71 7.19 -10.63
N MET A 29 4.52 7.67 -10.99
CA MET A 29 3.93 7.44 -12.31
C MET A 29 4.77 8.06 -13.43
N LYS A 30 5.28 9.30 -13.25
CA LYS A 30 6.20 9.95 -14.19
C LYS A 30 7.50 9.16 -14.38
N ASN A 31 7.96 8.47 -13.33
CA ASN A 31 9.13 7.60 -13.36
C ASN A 31 8.83 6.18 -13.87
N GLY A 32 7.58 5.87 -14.24
CA GLY A 32 7.17 4.58 -14.79
C GLY A 32 6.89 3.49 -13.75
N LEU A 33 6.80 3.83 -12.45
CA LEU A 33 6.45 2.90 -11.39
C LEU A 33 4.97 3.06 -11.01
N LYS A 34 4.23 1.94 -11.00
CA LYS A 34 2.83 1.93 -10.54
C LYS A 34 2.80 1.84 -9.02
N ALA A 35 1.95 2.64 -8.38
CA ALA A 35 1.80 2.61 -6.94
C ALA A 35 0.33 2.72 -6.52
N THR A 36 -0.03 2.00 -5.46
CA THR A 36 -1.33 2.09 -4.79
C THR A 36 -1.09 2.29 -3.31
N GLY A 37 -1.67 3.34 -2.76
CA GLY A 37 -1.62 3.62 -1.35
C GLY A 37 -2.94 4.20 -0.88
N THR A 38 -3.08 4.25 0.42
CA THR A 38 -4.25 4.80 1.08
C THR A 38 -3.86 6.20 1.59
N VAL A 39 -4.73 7.20 1.60
CA VAL A 39 -4.37 8.59 1.94
C VAL A 39 -5.21 9.07 3.12
N ARG A 40 -4.56 9.66 4.13
CA ARG A 40 -5.26 10.24 5.28
C ARG A 40 -6.01 11.51 4.84
N ARG A 41 -7.26 11.67 5.29
CA ARG A 41 -8.12 12.82 4.91
C ARG A 41 -7.43 14.18 5.12
N ASN A 42 -6.75 14.33 6.25
CA ASN A 42 -6.03 15.57 6.62
C ASN A 42 -4.78 15.87 5.76
N ARG A 43 -4.48 15.03 4.75
CA ARG A 43 -3.39 15.26 3.78
C ARG A 43 -3.89 15.60 2.38
N ILE A 44 -5.21 15.77 2.22
CA ILE A 44 -5.88 16.07 0.95
C ILE A 44 -6.22 17.57 0.86
N GLU A 45 -5.91 18.36 1.90
CA GLU A 45 -6.23 19.79 1.98
C GLU A 45 -5.44 20.67 1.01
N ILE A 46 -4.40 20.12 0.38
CA ILE A 46 -3.71 20.78 -0.73
C ILE A 46 -4.48 20.42 -2.00
N LYS A 47 -5.14 21.43 -2.60
CA LYS A 47 -5.77 21.34 -3.93
C LYS A 47 -4.70 20.98 -4.96
N HIS A 48 -4.36 19.71 -5.07
CA HIS A 48 -3.67 19.20 -6.24
C HIS A 48 -4.70 19.17 -7.35
N GLU A 49 -4.56 20.08 -8.32
CA GLU A 49 -5.32 20.03 -9.56
C GLU A 49 -4.94 18.73 -10.27
N PHE A 50 -5.72 17.69 -10.05
CA PHE A 50 -5.64 16.48 -10.85
C PHE A 50 -6.09 16.88 -12.25
N ASP A 51 -5.15 16.82 -13.19
CA ASP A 51 -5.42 17.10 -14.59
C ASP A 51 -6.65 16.29 -15.03
N LYS A 52 -7.68 16.95 -15.57
CA LYS A 52 -8.96 16.30 -15.92
C LYS A 52 -8.77 15.20 -16.98
N LYS A 53 -7.62 15.22 -17.67
CA LYS A 53 -7.16 14.23 -18.65
C LYS A 53 -6.24 13.14 -18.08
N ALA A 54 -5.88 13.18 -16.80
CA ALA A 54 -5.06 12.15 -16.19
C ALA A 54 -5.75 10.79 -16.35
N VAL A 55 -5.01 9.82 -16.90
CA VAL A 55 -5.46 8.44 -17.03
C VAL A 55 -5.90 8.00 -15.64
N LYS A 56 -7.21 7.73 -15.46
CA LYS A 56 -7.77 7.24 -14.21
C LYS A 56 -7.13 5.88 -13.93
N ALA A 57 -6.03 5.89 -13.18
CA ALA A 57 -5.29 4.69 -12.85
C ALA A 57 -6.18 3.76 -12.00
N ALA A 58 -6.75 2.75 -12.67
CA ALA A 58 -7.39 1.56 -12.09
C ALA A 58 -8.41 1.78 -10.95
N SER A 59 -9.15 2.90 -10.90
CA SER A 59 -9.85 3.30 -9.67
C SER A 59 -11.38 3.18 -9.65
N VAL A 60 -12.08 2.83 -10.74
CA VAL A 60 -13.57 2.82 -10.71
C VAL A 60 -14.26 1.62 -11.37
N SER A 61 -13.57 0.57 -11.86
CA SER A 61 -14.22 -0.70 -12.25
C SER A 61 -13.24 -1.83 -12.57
N PRO A 62 -13.63 -3.12 -12.45
CA PRO A 62 -14.96 -3.61 -12.10
C PRO A 62 -15.19 -3.65 -10.60
N ILE A 63 -16.39 -3.29 -10.19
CA ILE A 63 -16.90 -3.50 -8.84
C ILE A 63 -16.97 -5.01 -8.60
N LYS A 64 -16.20 -5.52 -7.64
CA LYS A 64 -16.23 -6.94 -7.28
C LYS A 64 -17.03 -7.11 -5.99
N PRO A 65 -17.92 -8.12 -5.90
CA PRO A 65 -18.54 -8.46 -4.63
C PRO A 65 -17.44 -8.98 -3.69
N LEU A 66 -17.28 -8.35 -2.53
CA LEU A 66 -16.35 -8.78 -1.49
C LEU A 66 -17.13 -9.04 -0.20
N LYS A 67 -16.85 -10.19 0.43
CA LYS A 67 -17.38 -10.51 1.76
C LYS A 67 -16.66 -9.68 2.80
N ARG A 68 -17.32 -8.67 3.35
CA ARG A 68 -16.79 -7.80 4.42
C ARG A 68 -17.68 -7.92 5.65
N TYR A 69 -17.06 -7.94 6.82
CA TYR A 69 -17.80 -7.88 8.07
C TYR A 69 -18.53 -6.53 8.15
N SER A 70 -19.85 -6.58 8.32
CA SER A 70 -20.67 -5.41 8.65
C SER A 70 -21.00 -5.46 10.14
N SER A 71 -20.72 -4.38 10.86
CA SER A 71 -21.09 -4.24 12.27
C SER A 71 -22.60 -4.25 12.46
N ASP A 72 -23.33 -3.68 11.50
CA ASP A 72 -24.79 -3.49 11.57
C ASP A 72 -25.53 -4.83 11.47
N VAL A 73 -25.00 -5.74 10.65
CA VAL A 73 -25.55 -7.09 10.46
C VAL A 73 -24.84 -8.12 11.36
N ARG A 74 -23.76 -7.72 12.06
CA ARG A 74 -22.81 -8.59 12.80
C ARG A 74 -22.36 -9.84 12.02
N ASN A 75 -22.41 -9.78 10.69
CA ASN A 75 -22.09 -10.89 9.80
C ASN A 75 -21.34 -10.38 8.56
N LYS A 76 -20.74 -11.30 7.79
CA LYS A 76 -20.09 -10.98 6.51
C LYS A 76 -21.16 -10.73 5.44
N ALA A 77 -21.33 -9.47 5.06
CA ALA A 77 -22.19 -9.06 3.96
C ALA A 77 -21.38 -8.99 2.64
N GLU A 78 -22.04 -9.25 1.52
CA GLU A 78 -21.44 -9.04 0.19
C GLU A 78 -21.60 -7.58 -0.21
N ILE A 79 -20.50 -6.83 -0.17
CA ILE A 79 -20.47 -5.42 -0.49
C ILE A 79 -19.80 -5.23 -1.85
N ARG A 80 -20.41 -4.40 -2.68
CA ARG A 80 -19.83 -3.89 -3.93
C ARG A 80 -18.60 -3.06 -3.61
N PHE A 81 -17.40 -3.57 -3.93
CA PHE A 81 -16.15 -2.90 -3.55
C PHE A 81 -15.26 -2.63 -4.78
N PRO A 82 -14.56 -1.48 -4.85
CA PRO A 82 -13.68 -1.19 -5.98
C PRO A 82 -12.49 -2.15 -6.01
N SER A 83 -12.12 -2.58 -7.23
CA SER A 83 -11.00 -3.50 -7.48
C SER A 83 -9.67 -3.02 -6.90
N ALA A 84 -9.43 -1.70 -6.87
CA ALA A 84 -8.23 -1.09 -6.31
C ALA A 84 -8.02 -1.46 -4.84
N PHE A 85 -9.09 -1.47 -4.03
CA PHE A 85 -8.98 -1.83 -2.62
C PHE A 85 -8.82 -3.35 -2.43
N VAL A 86 -9.43 -4.16 -3.29
CA VAL A 86 -9.22 -5.62 -3.27
C VAL A 86 -7.74 -5.93 -3.55
N ALA A 87 -7.15 -5.27 -4.55
CA ALA A 87 -5.72 -5.39 -4.84
C ALA A 87 -4.86 -4.90 -3.67
N TYR A 88 -5.18 -3.74 -3.10
CA TYR A 88 -4.49 -3.22 -1.91
C TYR A 88 -4.49 -4.24 -0.77
N ASN A 89 -5.66 -4.72 -0.35
CA ASN A 89 -5.76 -5.68 0.75
C ASN A 89 -5.06 -7.02 0.45
N LYS A 90 -4.98 -7.43 -0.82
CA LYS A 90 -4.32 -8.67 -1.22
C LYS A 90 -2.79 -8.59 -1.16
N PHE A 91 -2.22 -7.45 -1.56
CA PHE A 91 -0.77 -7.29 -1.71
C PHE A 91 -0.11 -6.52 -0.57
N MET A 92 -0.89 -5.85 0.27
CA MET A 92 -0.43 -5.30 1.55
C MET A 92 -0.10 -6.42 2.55
N GLY A 93 0.73 -6.10 3.54
CA GLY A 93 1.09 -7.03 4.62
C GLY A 93 2.31 -7.91 4.35
N GLY A 94 2.98 -7.75 3.20
CA GLY A 94 4.25 -8.44 2.95
C GLY A 94 5.33 -8.11 3.98
N VAL A 95 5.41 -6.83 4.38
CA VAL A 95 6.34 -6.35 5.42
C VAL A 95 5.98 -6.91 6.80
N ASP A 96 4.71 -6.87 7.18
CA ASP A 96 4.25 -7.42 8.47
C ASP A 96 4.43 -8.94 8.55
N THR A 97 4.21 -9.65 7.44
CA THR A 97 4.45 -11.09 7.34
C THR A 97 5.93 -11.40 7.49
N HIS A 98 6.80 -10.56 6.92
CA HIS A 98 8.24 -10.68 7.11
C HIS A 98 8.64 -10.44 8.57
N ASP A 99 8.15 -9.35 9.20
CA ASP A 99 8.37 -9.06 10.63
C ASP A 99 7.90 -10.21 11.53
N PHE A 100 6.72 -10.78 11.25
CA PHE A 100 6.22 -11.95 11.97
C PHE A 100 7.15 -13.15 11.85
N ARG A 101 7.68 -13.43 10.65
CA ARG A 101 8.65 -14.51 10.42
C ARG A 101 9.97 -14.24 11.13
N CYS A 102 10.47 -13.01 11.09
CA CYS A 102 11.65 -12.58 11.83
C CYS A 102 11.43 -12.86 13.32
N LYS A 103 10.37 -12.35 13.93
CA LYS A 103 10.03 -12.60 15.35
C LYS A 103 9.98 -14.07 15.75
N LYS A 104 9.54 -14.95 14.83
CA LYS A 104 9.47 -16.40 15.09
C LYS A 104 10.82 -17.10 15.00
N THR A 105 11.74 -16.58 14.19
CA THR A 105 13.00 -17.27 13.83
C THR A 105 14.24 -16.65 14.45
N VAL A 106 14.23 -15.36 14.78
CA VAL A 106 15.39 -14.65 15.36
C VAL A 106 15.53 -14.92 16.86
N PRO A 107 16.76 -15.17 17.37
CA PRO A 107 16.99 -15.34 18.79
C PRO A 107 16.78 -14.03 19.55
N LYS A 108 16.15 -14.11 20.72
CA LYS A 108 15.96 -12.95 21.60
C LYS A 108 17.19 -12.74 22.48
N ILE A 109 18.05 -11.79 22.11
CA ILE A 109 19.20 -11.39 22.94
C ILE A 109 18.77 -10.26 23.88
N ASN A 110 18.89 -10.49 25.19
CA ASN A 110 18.65 -9.47 26.20
C ASN A 110 19.98 -8.77 26.53
N SER A 111 20.23 -7.62 25.90
CA SER A 111 21.41 -6.78 26.18
C SER A 111 20.98 -5.35 26.53
N LYS A 112 21.75 -4.70 27.40
CA LYS A 112 21.55 -3.27 27.72
C LYS A 112 22.08 -2.33 26.63
N LYS A 113 22.90 -2.85 25.71
CA LYS A 113 23.46 -2.06 24.61
C LYS A 113 22.52 -2.15 23.40
N TRP A 114 21.93 -1.02 23.01
CA TRP A 114 21.00 -0.92 21.88
C TRP A 114 21.62 -1.36 20.54
N THR A 115 22.95 -1.28 20.40
CA THR A 115 23.65 -1.67 19.17
C THR A 115 23.50 -3.15 18.83
N TRP A 116 23.30 -4.02 19.83
CA TRP A 116 23.06 -5.45 19.57
C TRP A 116 21.79 -5.67 18.76
N SER A 117 20.77 -4.82 18.88
CA SER A 117 19.52 -4.92 18.12
C SER A 117 19.68 -4.75 16.61
N VAL A 118 20.81 -4.21 16.13
CA VAL A 118 21.11 -4.06 14.69
C VAL A 118 21.72 -5.34 14.11
N PHE A 119 22.39 -6.16 14.93
CA PHE A 119 23.10 -7.36 14.51
C PHE A 119 22.30 -8.66 14.74
N ILE A 120 21.04 -8.54 15.13
CA ILE A 120 20.09 -9.64 15.39
C ILE A 120 19.04 -9.63 14.29
#